data_AF-A0A848VKN9-F1
#
_entry.id   AF-A0A848VKN9-F1
#
_cell.length_a   1.000
_cell.length_b   1.000
_cell.length_c   1.000
_cell.angle_alpha   90.00
_cell.angle_beta   90.00
_cell.angle_gamma   90.00
#
_symmetry.space_group_name_H-M   'P 1'
#
loop_
_entity.id
_entity.type
_entity.pdbx_description
1 polymer ?
#
loop_
_entity_poly.entity_id
_entity_poly.type
_entity_poly.pdbx_seq_one_letter_code
_entity_poly.pdbx_strand_id
1 'polypeptide(L)'
;MAKKRADTRSLVAGRNPVREALEAGKGLEKLFIQNGIDGRFGAQMRALAKEAGVPVQSVPPQRLESLVPGVNHQGVVLLQAEVEYLDVDDMLREIAPEHEDVKERKPLILLLDGIQDPHNLGAILRTAVAVG
;
A
#
# COMPACT_ATOMS: atom_id res chain seq x y z
N MET A 1 -28.92 5.97 -1.65
CA MET A 1 -28.78 4.90 -0.64
C MET A 1 -27.30 4.55 -0.55
N ALA A 2 -26.63 4.90 0.55
CA ALA A 2 -25.20 4.67 0.70
C ALA A 2 -24.93 3.17 0.90
N LYS A 3 -24.19 2.56 -0.03
CA LYS A 3 -23.74 1.17 0.09
C LYS A 3 -22.80 1.08 1.30
N LYS A 4 -23.12 0.18 2.22
CA LYS A 4 -22.35 -0.16 3.42
C LYS A 4 -20.94 -0.59 2.97
N ARG A 5 -19.94 0.28 3.11
CA ARG A 5 -18.53 -0.05 2.87
C ARG A 5 -18.15 -1.12 3.88
N ALA A 6 -17.82 -2.31 3.40
CA ALA A 6 -17.41 -3.41 4.26
C ALA A 6 -16.01 -3.09 4.78
N ASP A 7 -15.87 -2.98 6.10
CA ASP A 7 -14.61 -2.86 6.84
C ASP A 7 -13.66 -3.99 6.42
N THR A 8 -12.89 -3.75 5.35
CA THR A 8 -11.96 -4.71 4.76
C THR A 8 -10.57 -4.12 4.85
N ARG A 9 -10.04 -4.17 6.07
CA ARG A 9 -8.63 -3.97 6.39
C ARG A 9 -7.73 -4.65 5.35
N SER A 10 -6.81 -3.90 4.75
CA SER A 10 -5.83 -4.43 3.80
C SER A 10 -4.56 -4.87 4.52
N LEU A 11 -4.03 -6.04 4.15
CA LEU A 11 -2.80 -6.59 4.72
C LEU A 11 -1.71 -6.64 3.65
N VAL A 12 -0.56 -6.05 3.95
CA VAL A 12 0.64 -6.10 3.13
C VAL A 12 1.67 -6.98 3.82
N ALA A 13 2.20 -7.97 3.10
CA ALA A 13 3.12 -8.96 3.65
C ALA A 13 4.45 -8.98 2.89
N GLY A 14 5.53 -9.32 3.62
CA GLY A 14 6.87 -9.40 3.05
C GLY A 14 7.69 -8.12 3.20
N ARG A 15 9.03 -8.24 3.11
CA ARG A 15 9.95 -7.18 3.54
C ARG A 15 9.89 -5.92 2.68
N ASN A 16 9.97 -6.06 1.36
CA ASN A 16 9.98 -4.91 0.45
C ASN A 16 8.60 -4.23 0.38
N PRO A 17 7.47 -4.95 0.19
CA PRO A 17 6.15 -4.31 0.17
C PRO A 17 5.84 -3.54 1.45
N VAL A 18 6.18 -4.12 2.62
CA VAL A 18 6.01 -3.44 3.91
C VAL A 18 6.90 -2.21 4.03
N ARG A 19 8.16 -2.27 3.59
CA ARG A 19 9.07 -1.11 3.57
C ARG A 19 8.50 0.02 2.72
N GLU A 20 8.13 -0.27 1.48
CA GLU A 20 7.58 0.70 0.53
C GLU A 20 6.30 1.33 1.06
N ALA A 21 5.42 0.54 1.68
CA ALA A 21 4.21 1.02 2.30
C ALA A 21 4.49 1.94 3.51
N LEU A 22 5.47 1.60 4.35
CA LEU A 22 5.90 2.45 5.47
C LEU A 22 6.49 3.79 4.99
N GLU A 23 7.30 3.76 3.92
CA GLU A 23 7.88 4.95 3.30
C GLU A 23 6.82 5.85 2.64
N ALA A 24 5.74 5.26 2.10
CA ALA A 24 4.62 6.03 1.52
C ALA A 24 3.75 6.73 2.57
N GLY A 25 3.67 6.21 3.80
CA GLY A 25 3.07 6.88 4.96
C GLY A 25 1.53 7.04 4.96
N LYS A 26 0.81 6.50 3.98
CA LYS A 26 -0.66 6.70 3.85
C LYS A 26 -1.45 5.51 4.38
N GLY A 27 -2.43 5.79 5.24
CA GLY A 27 -3.41 4.80 5.70
C GLY A 27 -2.77 3.63 6.45
N LEU A 28 -1.82 3.87 7.34
CA LEU A 28 -1.10 2.81 8.06
C LEU A 28 -1.64 2.65 9.48
N GLU A 29 -2.02 1.44 9.88
CA GLU A 29 -2.63 1.19 11.19
C GLU A 29 -1.70 0.48 12.18
N LYS A 30 -1.03 -0.60 11.75
CA LYS A 30 -0.20 -1.41 12.64
C LYS A 30 0.81 -2.27 11.90
N LEU A 31 2.05 -2.29 12.37
CA LEU A 31 3.08 -3.20 11.87
C LEU A 31 3.23 -4.40 12.81
N PHE A 32 3.05 -5.61 12.28
CA PHE A 32 3.37 -6.87 12.96
C PHE A 32 4.77 -7.34 12.55
N ILE A 33 5.64 -7.61 13.52
CA ILE A 33 6.98 -8.16 13.29
C ILE A 33 7.11 -9.48 14.04
N GLN A 34 7.72 -10.49 13.43
CA GLN A 34 7.98 -11.75 14.10
C GLN A 34 8.96 -11.58 15.28
N ASN A 35 8.68 -12.26 16.40
CA ASN A 35 9.59 -12.31 17.55
C ASN A 35 11.00 -12.79 17.13
N GLY A 36 12.03 -12.14 17.68
CA GLY A 36 13.43 -12.46 17.40
C GLY A 36 13.96 -11.96 16.06
N ILE A 37 13.17 -11.16 15.31
CA ILE A 37 13.72 -10.40 14.18
C ILE A 37 14.52 -9.22 14.72
N ASP A 38 15.81 -9.47 14.83
CA ASP A 38 16.83 -8.55 15.28
C ASP A 38 17.88 -8.28 14.18
N GLY A 39 18.78 -7.33 14.44
CA GLY A 39 19.76 -6.85 13.47
C GLY A 39 19.24 -5.75 12.55
N ARG A 40 19.96 -5.52 11.44
CA ARG A 40 19.76 -4.35 10.56
C ARG A 40 18.31 -4.21 10.07
N PHE A 41 17.70 -5.32 9.64
CA PHE A 41 16.34 -5.30 9.09
C PHE A 41 15.29 -4.95 10.15
N GLY A 42 15.31 -5.62 11.30
CA GLY A 42 14.36 -5.35 12.39
C GLY A 42 14.48 -3.92 12.90
N ALA A 43 15.71 -3.41 13.05
CA ALA A 43 15.95 -2.02 13.43
C ALA A 43 15.42 -1.03 12.38
N GLN A 44 15.64 -1.30 11.08
CA GLN A 44 15.14 -0.46 9.99
C GLN A 44 13.61 -0.41 9.98
N MET A 45 12.91 -1.55 10.06
CA MET A 45 11.45 -1.59 10.05
C MET A 45 10.85 -0.85 11.25
N ARG A 46 11.45 -1.00 12.44
CA ARG A 46 11.03 -0.27 13.63
C ARG A 46 11.26 1.23 13.52
N ALA A 47 12.36 1.64 12.88
CA ALA A 47 12.64 3.06 12.63
C ALA A 47 11.62 3.67 11.65
N LEU A 48 11.38 3.02 10.51
CA LEU A 48 10.39 3.45 9.51
C LEU A 48 8.97 3.50 10.10
N ALA A 49 8.57 2.48 10.86
CA ALA A 49 7.28 2.48 11.53
C ALA A 49 7.15 3.63 12.54
N LYS A 50 8.22 3.92 13.29
CA LYS A 50 8.25 5.06 14.22
C LYS A 50 8.12 6.40 13.48
N GLU A 51 8.84 6.56 12.37
CA GLU A 51 8.77 7.76 11.52
C GLU A 51 7.36 7.97 10.96
N ALA A 52 6.73 6.88 10.51
CA ALA A 52 5.35 6.88 10.01
C ALA A 52 4.27 6.92 11.12
N GLY A 53 4.65 6.98 12.40
CA GLY A 53 3.70 6.99 13.53
C GLY A 53 2.92 5.68 13.72
N VAL A 54 3.40 4.58 13.16
CA VAL A 54 2.73 3.28 13.15
C VAL A 54 3.15 2.46 14.38
N PRO A 55 2.20 1.97 15.20
CA PRO A 55 2.53 1.10 16.32
C PRO A 55 3.07 -0.24 15.81
N VAL A 56 4.14 -0.71 16.45
CA VAL A 56 4.78 -2.00 16.15
C VAL A 56 4.40 -3.03 17.20
N GLN A 57 3.97 -4.20 16.75
CA GLN A 57 3.65 -5.34 17.61
C GLN A 57 4.53 -6.54 17.24
N SER A 58 5.36 -6.99 18.18
CA SER A 58 6.09 -8.24 18.04
C SER A 58 5.15 -9.44 18.30
N VAL A 59 5.12 -10.40 17.39
CA VAL A 59 4.20 -11.55 17.43
C VAL A 59 4.91 -12.87 17.10
N PRO A 60 4.42 -14.02 17.58
CA PRO A 60 4.95 -15.31 17.15
C PRO A 60 4.66 -15.56 15.65
N PRO A 61 5.47 -16.36 14.95
CA PRO A 61 5.31 -16.60 13.50
C PRO A 61 3.93 -17.14 13.12
N GLN A 62 3.30 -17.97 13.97
CA GLN A 62 1.96 -18.50 13.75
C GLN A 62 0.90 -17.40 13.65
N ARG A 63 1.12 -16.26 14.33
CA ARG A 63 0.21 -15.11 14.22
C ARG A 63 0.30 -14.48 12.83
N LEU A 64 1.50 -14.38 12.25
CA LEU A 64 1.67 -13.85 10.89
C LEU A 64 1.03 -14.77 9.86
N GLU A 65 1.24 -16.09 9.97
CA GLU A 65 0.57 -17.08 9.11
C GLU A 65 -0.96 -16.97 9.18
N SER A 66 -1.51 -16.75 10.39
CA SER A 66 -2.96 -16.56 10.54
C SER A 66 -3.49 -15.25 9.94
N LEU A 67 -2.65 -14.22 9.84
CA LEU A 67 -3.04 -12.94 9.24
C LEU A 67 -3.03 -13.03 7.71
N VAL A 68 -2.06 -13.73 7.13
CA VAL A 68 -1.89 -13.83 5.67
C VAL A 68 -1.66 -15.29 5.23
N PRO A 69 -2.70 -16.14 5.30
CA PRO A 69 -2.56 -17.58 5.03
C PRO A 69 -2.03 -17.86 3.63
N GLY A 70 -0.99 -18.68 3.52
CA GLY A 70 -0.41 -19.07 2.23
C GLY A 70 0.41 -17.96 1.53
N VAL A 71 0.64 -16.81 2.20
CA VAL A 71 1.47 -15.72 1.68
C VAL A 71 2.83 -15.74 2.40
N ASN A 72 3.92 -15.58 1.65
CA ASN A 72 5.25 -15.49 2.24
C ASN A 72 5.46 -14.15 2.95
N HIS A 73 5.13 -14.09 4.24
CA HIS A 73 5.24 -12.87 5.06
C HIS A 73 6.68 -12.47 5.41
N GLN A 74 7.67 -13.36 5.29
CA GLN A 74 9.10 -13.07 5.57
C GLN A 74 9.36 -12.42 6.93
N GLY A 75 8.46 -12.66 7.89
CA GLY A 75 8.52 -12.16 9.26
C GLY A 75 7.90 -10.78 9.51
N VAL A 76 7.24 -10.16 8.52
CA VAL A 76 6.57 -8.85 8.70
C VAL A 76 5.23 -8.79 7.96
N VAL A 77 4.24 -8.16 8.59
CA VAL A 77 2.94 -7.86 7.99
C VAL A 77 2.51 -6.47 8.43
N LEU A 78 2.09 -5.62 7.51
CA LEU A 78 1.56 -4.29 7.77
C LEU A 78 0.06 -4.30 7.54
N LEU A 79 -0.67 -3.78 8.52
CA LEU A 79 -2.09 -3.51 8.42
C LEU A 79 -2.30 -2.08 7.95
N GLN A 80 -3.06 -1.92 6.88
CA GLN A 80 -3.42 -0.65 6.28
C GLN A 80 -4.94 -0.43 6.34
N ALA A 81 -5.31 0.84 6.51
CA ALA A 81 -6.64 1.35 6.28
C ALA A 81 -7.04 1.16 4.80
N GLU A 82 -8.34 1.14 4.55
CA GLU A 82 -8.91 1.00 3.21
C GLU A 82 -8.34 2.05 2.25
N VAL A 83 -7.98 1.62 1.04
CA VAL A 83 -7.66 2.54 -0.05
C VAL A 83 -8.99 3.04 -0.59
N GLU A 84 -9.23 4.34 -0.47
CA GLU A 84 -10.39 4.96 -1.12
C GLU A 84 -10.16 5.01 -2.63
N TYR A 85 -11.05 4.37 -3.37
CA TYR A 85 -11.09 4.47 -4.82
C TYR A 85 -11.87 5.73 -5.21
N LEU A 86 -11.33 6.45 -6.18
CA LEU A 86 -12.01 7.57 -6.82
C LEU A 86 -12.82 7.07 -8.03
N ASP A 87 -14.02 7.62 -8.19
CA ASP A 87 -14.74 7.52 -9.45
C ASP A 87 -14.03 8.37 -10.52
N VAL A 88 -14.20 8.01 -11.79
CA VAL A 88 -13.51 8.67 -12.92
C VAL A 88 -13.77 10.18 -12.91
N ASP A 89 -15.00 10.60 -12.68
CA ASP A 89 -15.36 12.02 -12.65
C ASP A 89 -14.66 12.77 -11.51
N ASP A 90 -14.51 12.15 -10.34
CA ASP A 90 -13.83 12.76 -9.20
C ASP A 90 -12.32 12.85 -9.44
N MET A 91 -11.71 11.78 -9.99
CA MET A 91 -10.32 11.80 -10.42
C MET A 91 -10.06 12.91 -11.44
N LEU A 92 -10.93 13.07 -12.45
CA LEU A 92 -10.79 14.12 -13.46
C LEU A 92 -10.88 15.53 -12.84
N ARG A 93 -11.82 15.75 -11.93
CA ARG A 93 -11.95 17.03 -11.19
C ARG A 93 -10.72 17.33 -10.34
N GLU A 94 -10.08 16.33 -9.73
CA GLU A 94 -8.87 16.53 -8.94
C GLU A 94 -7.66 16.90 -9.80
N ILE A 95 -7.45 16.19 -10.91
CA ILE A 95 -6.25 16.39 -11.75
C ILE A 95 -6.33 17.67 -12.59
N ALA A 96 -7.50 18.02 -13.13
CA ALA A 96 -7.74 19.18 -13.96
C ALA A 96 -9.22 19.62 -13.88
N PRO A 97 -9.59 20.46 -12.90
CA PRO A 97 -10.98 20.86 -12.69
C PRO A 97 -11.56 21.66 -13.88
N GLU A 98 -10.73 22.46 -14.55
CA GLU A 98 -11.11 23.21 -15.74
C GLU A 98 -10.26 22.78 -16.96
N HIS A 99 -10.76 23.06 -18.16
CA HIS A 99 -10.08 22.63 -19.40
C HIS A 99 -8.72 23.33 -19.60
N GLU A 100 -8.58 24.56 -19.10
CA GLU A 100 -7.33 25.32 -19.13
C GLU A 100 -6.22 24.65 -18.31
N ASP A 101 -6.57 24.00 -17.19
CA ASP A 101 -5.62 23.33 -16.29
C ASP A 101 -4.86 22.18 -16.99
N VAL A 102 -5.48 21.55 -17.99
CA VAL A 102 -4.86 20.46 -18.75
C VAL A 102 -3.58 20.93 -19.45
N LYS A 103 -3.56 22.18 -19.94
CA LYS A 103 -2.39 22.72 -20.65
C LYS A 103 -1.24 23.05 -19.70
N GLU A 104 -1.56 23.51 -18.50
CA GLU A 104 -0.57 23.87 -17.48
C GLU A 104 -0.03 22.63 -16.77
N ARG A 105 -0.91 21.74 -16.30
CA ARG A 105 -0.57 20.57 -15.48
C ARG A 105 -0.13 19.36 -16.30
N LYS A 106 -0.57 19.26 -17.57
CA LYS A 106 -0.23 18.17 -18.50
C LYS A 106 -0.36 16.77 -17.87
N PRO A 107 -1.55 16.41 -17.33
CA PRO A 107 -1.72 15.14 -16.63
C PRO A 107 -1.50 13.96 -17.59
N LEU A 108 -0.80 12.93 -17.11
CA LEU A 108 -0.65 11.65 -17.80
C LEU A 108 -1.68 10.65 -17.26
N ILE A 109 -2.58 10.18 -18.12
CA ILE A 109 -3.60 9.18 -17.77
C ILE A 109 -3.21 7.85 -18.40
N LEU A 110 -3.19 6.78 -17.60
CA LEU A 110 -2.96 5.42 -18.04
C LEU A 110 -4.26 4.62 -17.99
N LEU A 111 -4.75 4.18 -19.15
CA LEU A 111 -5.92 3.31 -19.27
C LEU A 111 -5.47 1.86 -19.47
N LEU A 112 -5.90 0.96 -18.58
CA LEU A 112 -5.57 -0.47 -18.65
C LEU A 112 -6.85 -1.26 -18.95
N ASP A 113 -6.93 -1.83 -20.15
CA ASP A 113 -8.04 -2.68 -20.56
C ASP A 113 -7.60 -4.15 -20.58
N GLY A 114 -8.40 -5.02 -19.96
CA GLY A 114 -8.19 -6.48 -20.02
C GLY A 114 -6.99 -7.05 -19.26
N ILE A 115 -6.37 -6.33 -18.32
CA ILE A 115 -5.28 -6.87 -17.49
C ILE A 115 -5.83 -7.85 -16.44
N GLN A 116 -5.38 -9.11 -16.47
CA GLN A 116 -5.86 -10.17 -15.57
C GLN A 116 -4.80 -10.70 -14.61
N ASP A 117 -3.51 -10.55 -14.93
CA ASP A 117 -2.40 -10.99 -14.08
C ASP A 117 -1.96 -9.87 -13.12
N PRO A 118 -2.06 -10.07 -11.79
CA PRO A 118 -1.59 -9.10 -10.80
C PRO A 118 -0.10 -8.74 -10.94
N HIS A 119 0.74 -9.66 -11.41
CA HIS A 119 2.16 -9.39 -11.60
C HIS A 119 2.39 -8.36 -12.72
N ASN A 120 1.67 -8.49 -13.83
CA ASN A 120 1.72 -7.54 -14.94
C ASN A 120 1.17 -6.17 -14.52
N LEU A 121 0.04 -6.15 -13.81
CA LEU A 121 -0.49 -4.91 -13.25
C LEU A 121 0.54 -4.20 -12.37
N GLY A 122 1.19 -4.93 -11.47
CA GLY A 122 2.22 -4.38 -10.59
C GLY A 122 3.45 -3.85 -11.35
N ALA A 123 3.88 -4.53 -12.42
CA ALA A 123 4.98 -4.06 -13.25
C ALA A 123 4.62 -2.75 -13.98
N ILE A 124 3.44 -2.70 -14.59
CA ILE A 124 2.92 -1.52 -15.29
C ILE A 124 2.85 -0.30 -14.36
N LEU A 125 2.26 -0.47 -13.16
CA LEU A 125 2.12 0.62 -12.19
C LEU A 125 3.47 1.13 -11.71
N ARG A 126 4.44 0.26 -11.45
CA ARG A 126 5.81 0.68 -11.09
C ARG A 126 6.48 1.47 -12.20
N THR A 127 6.31 1.06 -13.45
CA THR A 127 6.82 1.82 -14.59
C THR A 127 6.13 3.18 -14.69
N ALA A 128 4.81 3.24 -14.54
CA ALA A 128 4.05 4.48 -14.57
C ALA A 128 4.56 5.49 -13.53
N VAL A 129 4.78 5.06 -12.27
CA VAL A 129 5.36 5.89 -11.21
C VAL A 129 6.80 6.32 -11.52
N ALA A 130 7.57 5.52 -12.24
CA ALA A 130 8.96 5.86 -12.57
C ALA A 130 9.09 6.87 -13.72
N VAL A 131 8.09 6.95 -14.61
CA VAL A 131 8.13 7.80 -15.82
C VAL A 131 7.22 9.02 -15.74
N GLY A 132 6.44 9.17 -14.66
CA GLY A 132 5.49 10.27 -14.43
C GLY A 132 5.60 10.84 -13.03
#